data_AF-A0A498Q8B8-F1
#
_entry.id   AF-A0A498Q8B8-F1
#
_cell.length_a   1.000
_cell.length_b   1.000
_cell.length_c   1.000
_cell.angle_alpha   90.00
_cell.angle_beta   90.00
_cell.angle_gamma   90.00
#
_symmetry.space_group_name_H-M   'P 1'
#
loop_
_entity.id
_entity.type
_entity.pdbx_description
1 polymer ?
#
loop_
_entity_poly.entity_id
_entity_poly.type
_entity_poly.pdbx_seq_one_letter_code
_entity_poly.pdbx_strand_id
1 'polypeptide(L)'
;MTVRTVDEAATLLAGPLAYTDEPRLHTALTHLRASAPVSWVEVPDYRPFWAVTKHADIMAIERDNMLFTNWPRPVLATVAGDELQAAAGVRTLIHLDDPQHRVFRAIGAAWFRPKAMRAMKVRIDELAKSYLDRMTAVGPECDFVQQVAVNYPLYVIMSLLGLPEADFGRMLTLTQELFSAATTANTSAARPTRTSCPRCWTCSSTSTR
;
A
#
# COMPACT_ATOMS: atom_id res chain seq x y z
N MET A 1 -31.46 1.40 22.00
CA MET A 1 -30.96 1.17 20.63
C MET A 1 -30.03 2.32 20.30
N THR A 2 -28.72 2.07 20.19
CA THR A 2 -27.76 3.10 19.79
C THR A 2 -27.93 3.32 18.28
N VAL A 3 -28.32 4.53 17.87
CA VAL A 3 -28.45 4.88 16.45
C VAL A 3 -27.06 4.90 15.83
N ARG A 4 -26.88 4.20 14.71
CA ARG A 4 -25.62 4.23 13.95
C ARG A 4 -25.56 5.54 13.17
N THR A 5 -24.46 6.27 13.29
CA THR A 5 -24.17 7.40 12.39
C THR A 5 -23.87 6.84 11.00
N VAL A 6 -24.57 7.32 9.98
CA VAL A 6 -24.37 6.93 8.57
C VAL A 6 -24.13 8.22 7.79
N ASP A 7 -23.08 8.23 6.98
CA ASP A 7 -22.74 9.35 6.10
C ASP A 7 -22.31 8.81 4.72
N GLU A 8 -22.93 9.31 3.66
CA GLU A 8 -22.69 8.83 2.29
C GLU A 8 -21.23 9.00 1.86
N ALA A 9 -20.54 10.03 2.35
CA ALA A 9 -19.14 10.28 2.02
C ALA A 9 -18.23 9.11 2.45
N ALA A 10 -18.63 8.33 3.46
CA ALA A 10 -17.87 7.17 3.94
C ALA A 10 -17.89 5.99 2.95
N THR A 11 -18.90 5.91 2.08
CA THR A 11 -18.99 4.85 1.05
C THR A 11 -17.87 4.94 0.01
N LEU A 12 -17.30 6.14 -0.19
CA LEU A 12 -16.17 6.35 -1.11
C LEU A 12 -14.94 5.51 -0.75
N LEU A 13 -14.76 5.16 0.52
CA LEU A 13 -13.60 4.38 0.97
C LEU A 13 -13.59 2.96 0.40
N ALA A 14 -14.75 2.41 0.04
CA ALA A 14 -14.89 1.09 -0.59
C ALA A 14 -14.85 1.14 -2.13
N GLY A 15 -14.93 2.34 -2.73
CA GLY A 15 -14.98 2.52 -4.17
C GLY A 15 -13.57 2.63 -4.79
N PRO A 16 -13.11 1.69 -5.63
CA PRO A 16 -11.75 1.76 -6.19
C PRO A 16 -11.53 3.00 -7.07
N LEU A 17 -12.56 3.47 -7.76
CA LEU A 17 -12.50 4.69 -8.59
C LEU A 17 -12.42 5.98 -7.76
N ALA A 18 -12.73 5.95 -6.47
CA ALA A 18 -12.56 7.13 -5.61
C ALA A 18 -11.08 7.54 -5.50
N TYR A 19 -10.16 6.58 -5.60
CA TYR A 19 -8.71 6.79 -5.50
C TYR A 19 -8.09 7.36 -6.78
N THR A 20 -8.87 7.49 -7.87
CA THR A 20 -8.41 8.19 -9.10
C THR A 20 -8.72 9.69 -9.07
N ASP A 21 -9.52 10.15 -8.11
CA ASP A 21 -9.91 11.56 -7.93
C ASP A 21 -9.52 12.02 -6.52
N GLU A 22 -8.24 12.40 -6.38
CA GLU A 22 -7.66 12.82 -5.11
C GLU A 22 -8.40 14.02 -4.47
N PRO A 23 -8.73 15.11 -5.19
CA PRO A 23 -9.49 16.22 -4.61
C PRO A 23 -10.84 15.81 -4.01
N ARG A 24 -11.59 14.94 -4.71
CA ARG A 24 -12.88 14.43 -4.22
C ARG A 24 -12.70 13.59 -2.95
N LEU A 25 -11.73 12.67 -2.95
CA LEU A 25 -11.43 11.83 -1.79
C LEU A 25 -11.04 12.67 -0.57
N HIS A 26 -10.15 13.66 -0.74
CA HIS A 26 -9.71 14.53 0.35
C HIS A 26 -10.82 15.44 0.88
N THR A 27 -11.73 15.89 0.01
CA THR A 27 -12.92 16.66 0.42
C THR A 27 -13.84 15.81 1.29
N ALA A 28 -14.14 14.58 0.87
CA ALA A 28 -14.96 13.63 1.63
C ALA A 28 -14.33 13.31 3.00
N LEU A 29 -13.04 13.00 3.03
CA LEU A 29 -12.30 12.74 4.27
C LEU A 29 -12.31 13.94 5.22
N THR A 30 -12.27 15.17 4.68
CA THR A 30 -12.35 16.40 5.49
C THR A 30 -13.72 16.57 6.12
N HIS A 31 -14.78 16.33 5.35
CA HIS A 31 -16.16 16.33 5.85
C HIS A 31 -16.37 15.27 6.94
N LEU A 32 -15.96 14.02 6.70
CA LEU A 32 -16.12 12.93 7.67
C LEU A 32 -15.41 13.25 9.00
N ARG A 33 -14.17 13.76 8.96
CA ARG A 33 -13.46 14.16 10.19
C ARG A 33 -14.18 15.24 11.00
N ALA A 34 -14.87 16.16 10.33
CA ALA A 34 -15.58 17.26 10.98
C ALA A 34 -16.95 16.85 11.52
N SER A 35 -17.71 16.11 10.72
CA SER A 35 -19.16 15.94 10.91
C SER A 35 -19.57 14.52 11.30
N ALA A 36 -18.86 13.49 10.82
CA ALA A 36 -19.23 12.09 10.99
C ALA A 36 -17.98 11.17 11.09
N PRO A 37 -17.15 11.35 12.15
CA PRO A 37 -15.81 10.76 12.19
C PRO A 37 -15.78 9.24 12.37
N VAL A 38 -16.89 8.67 12.85
CA VAL A 38 -17.17 7.24 12.96
C VAL A 38 -18.50 7.00 12.25
N SER A 39 -18.44 6.43 11.05
CA SER A 39 -19.61 6.24 10.18
C SER A 39 -19.78 4.78 9.81
N TRP A 40 -21.01 4.26 9.91
CA TRP A 40 -21.36 2.92 9.45
C TRP A 40 -21.47 2.92 7.93
N VAL A 41 -20.77 1.98 7.29
CA VAL A 41 -20.73 1.82 5.83
C VAL A 41 -21.31 0.47 5.46
N GLU A 42 -22.26 0.49 4.54
CA GLU A 42 -22.90 -0.68 3.97
C GLU A 42 -23.02 -0.46 2.46
N VAL A 43 -22.23 -1.21 1.70
CA VAL A 43 -22.13 -1.12 0.25
C VAL A 43 -22.13 -2.54 -0.35
N PRO A 44 -22.53 -2.71 -1.62
CA PRO A 44 -22.46 -4.02 -2.28
C PRO A 44 -21.06 -4.64 -2.21
N ASP A 45 -21.01 -5.97 -2.22
CA ASP A 45 -19.79 -6.80 -2.22
C ASP A 45 -18.87 -6.71 -1.00
N TYR A 46 -19.12 -5.79 -0.05
CA TYR A 46 -18.36 -5.70 1.20
C TYR A 46 -19.22 -6.12 2.39
N ARG A 47 -18.56 -6.70 3.40
CA ARG A 47 -19.19 -6.83 4.73
C ARG A 47 -19.31 -5.45 5.34
N PRO A 48 -20.43 -5.09 6.02
CA PRO A 48 -20.56 -3.79 6.64
C PRO A 48 -19.42 -3.49 7.63
N PHE A 49 -18.95 -2.24 7.65
CA PHE A 49 -17.80 -1.83 8.45
C PHE A 49 -17.96 -0.40 8.97
N TRP A 50 -17.11 -0.03 9.94
CA TRP A 50 -17.01 1.33 10.45
C TRP A 50 -15.88 2.08 9.74
N ALA A 51 -16.19 3.23 9.14
CA ALA A 51 -15.19 4.19 8.69
C ALA A 51 -14.77 5.08 9.85
N VAL A 52 -13.51 4.99 10.26
CA VAL A 52 -12.90 5.81 11.32
C VAL A 52 -11.89 6.76 10.69
N THR A 53 -12.12 8.07 10.82
CA THR A 53 -11.37 9.07 10.03
C THR A 53 -10.53 10.04 10.86
N LYS A 54 -10.69 10.07 12.18
CA LYS A 54 -9.86 10.91 13.07
C LYS A 54 -8.59 10.17 13.49
N HIS A 55 -7.47 10.87 13.38
CA HIS A 55 -6.17 10.36 13.82
C HIS A 55 -6.16 9.86 15.27
N ALA A 56 -6.80 10.60 16.19
CA ALA A 56 -6.84 10.21 17.60
C ALA A 56 -7.54 8.85 17.81
N ASP A 57 -8.65 8.62 17.11
CA ASP A 57 -9.43 7.38 17.19
C ASP A 57 -8.67 6.21 16.56
N ILE A 58 -8.05 6.43 15.40
CA ILE A 58 -7.16 5.44 14.74
C ILE A 58 -6.03 5.05 15.69
N MET A 59 -5.35 6.02 16.29
CA MET A 59 -4.25 5.75 17.23
C MET A 59 -4.70 5.10 18.55
N ALA A 60 -5.97 5.23 18.93
CA ALA A 60 -6.53 4.50 20.07
C ALA A 60 -6.78 3.04 19.70
N ILE A 61 -7.40 2.80 18.53
CA ILE A 61 -7.66 1.46 17.97
C ILE A 61 -6.35 0.68 17.81
N GLU A 62 -5.35 1.27 17.15
CA GLU A 62 -4.05 0.65 16.88
C GLU A 62 -3.27 0.26 18.16
N ARG A 63 -3.56 0.93 19.29
CA ARG A 63 -2.90 0.63 20.58
C ARG A 63 -3.61 -0.45 21.38
N ASP A 64 -4.92 -0.62 21.21
CA ASP A 64 -5.72 -1.61 21.92
C ASP A 64 -5.91 -2.88 21.08
N ASN A 65 -4.80 -3.58 20.83
CA ASN A 65 -4.76 -4.79 20.01
C ASN A 65 -5.45 -6.01 20.64
N MET A 66 -5.87 -5.91 21.91
CA MET A 66 -6.65 -6.95 22.58
C MET A 66 -8.15 -6.78 22.27
N LEU A 67 -8.60 -5.54 22.11
CA LEU A 67 -9.98 -5.23 21.71
C LEU A 67 -10.16 -5.23 20.20
N PHE A 68 -9.23 -4.63 19.46
CA PHE A 68 -9.26 -4.53 17.99
C PHE A 68 -8.26 -5.50 17.38
N THR A 69 -8.74 -6.68 17.02
CA THR A 69 -7.94 -7.76 16.44
C THR A 69 -7.76 -7.60 14.93
N ASN A 70 -6.62 -8.08 14.42
CA ASN A 70 -6.31 -8.13 12.99
C ASN A 70 -7.01 -9.31 12.32
N TRP A 71 -6.99 -10.48 12.96
CA TRP A 71 -7.69 -11.65 12.43
C TRP A 71 -9.21 -11.47 12.61
N PRO A 72 -10.05 -11.84 11.61
CA PRO A 72 -9.71 -12.47 10.33
C PRO A 72 -9.44 -11.52 9.15
N ARG A 73 -9.64 -10.20 9.31
CA ARG A 73 -9.73 -9.25 8.18
C ARG A 73 -8.91 -7.99 8.47
N PRO A 74 -7.57 -8.04 8.28
CA PRO A 74 -6.71 -6.88 8.52
C PRO A 74 -6.74 -5.86 7.36
N VAL A 75 -7.32 -6.23 6.22
CA VAL A 75 -7.42 -5.40 5.03
C VAL A 75 -8.89 -5.35 4.60
N LEU A 76 -9.35 -4.18 4.18
CA LEU A 76 -10.68 -4.05 3.59
C LEU A 76 -10.68 -4.74 2.22
N ALA A 77 -11.42 -5.83 2.11
CA ALA A 77 -11.62 -6.58 0.87
C ALA A 77 -13.11 -6.89 0.67
N THR A 78 -13.47 -7.27 -0.56
CA THR A 78 -14.82 -7.79 -0.85
C THR A 78 -15.04 -9.12 -0.14
N VAL A 79 -16.30 -9.53 0.02
CA VAL A 79 -16.67 -10.83 0.60
C VAL A 79 -15.97 -11.98 -0.13
N ALA A 80 -15.95 -11.93 -1.47
CA ALA A 80 -15.25 -12.94 -2.28
C ALA A 80 -13.72 -12.90 -2.07
N GLY A 81 -13.14 -11.70 -1.89
CA GLY A 81 -11.71 -11.55 -1.58
C GLY A 81 -11.35 -12.15 -0.22
N ASP A 82 -12.16 -11.88 0.82
CA ASP A 82 -12.02 -12.48 2.15
C ASP A 82 -12.08 -14.02 2.06
N GLU A 83 -13.02 -14.58 1.30
CA GLU A 83 -13.20 -16.02 1.13
C GLU A 83 -12.01 -16.67 0.40
N LEU A 84 -11.52 -16.03 -0.66
CA LEU A 84 -10.33 -16.49 -1.39
C LEU A 84 -9.10 -16.49 -0.47
N GLN A 85 -8.90 -15.44 0.31
CA GLN A 85 -7.81 -15.33 1.26
C GLN A 85 -7.90 -16.40 2.35
N ALA A 86 -9.11 -16.64 2.89
CA ALA A 86 -9.34 -17.68 3.87
C ALA A 86 -9.05 -19.08 3.30
N ALA A 87 -9.45 -19.34 2.04
CA ALA A 87 -9.21 -20.61 1.35
C ALA A 87 -7.71 -20.83 1.04
N ALA A 88 -6.97 -19.77 0.70
CA ALA A 88 -5.53 -19.85 0.48
C ALA A 88 -4.74 -20.23 1.76
N GLY A 89 -5.29 -19.91 2.93
CA GLY A 89 -4.70 -20.25 4.24
C GLY A 89 -3.40 -19.52 4.56
N VAL A 90 -2.99 -18.55 3.73
CA VAL A 90 -1.75 -17.78 3.93
C VAL A 90 -1.97 -16.73 5.02
N ARG A 91 -1.23 -16.86 6.12
CA ARG A 91 -1.19 -15.87 7.20
C ARG A 91 0.20 -15.27 7.32
N THR A 92 0.34 -14.03 6.88
CA THR A 92 1.55 -13.22 7.12
C THR A 92 1.44 -12.47 8.46
N LEU A 93 2.50 -11.77 8.86
CA LEU A 93 2.57 -11.06 10.14
C LEU A 93 1.37 -10.12 10.40
N ILE A 94 0.81 -9.47 9.37
CA ILE A 94 -0.33 -8.55 9.50
C ILE A 94 -1.65 -9.27 9.86
N HIS A 95 -1.70 -10.59 9.76
CA HIS A 95 -2.90 -11.40 10.04
C HIS A 95 -2.89 -11.99 11.45
N LEU A 96 -1.82 -11.75 12.21
CA LEU A 96 -1.60 -12.36 13.51
C LEU A 96 -1.91 -11.36 14.61
N ASP A 97 -2.51 -11.87 15.69
CA ASP A 97 -2.71 -11.13 16.94
C ASP A 97 -1.76 -11.63 18.03
N ASP A 98 -1.67 -10.91 19.14
CA ASP A 98 -0.89 -11.36 20.29
C ASP A 98 -1.49 -12.65 20.90
N PRO A 99 -0.66 -13.58 21.41
CA PRO A 99 0.80 -13.49 21.56
C PRO A 99 1.60 -13.92 20.31
N GLN A 100 0.94 -14.50 19.29
CA GLN A 100 1.61 -15.07 18.13
C GLN A 100 2.34 -13.99 17.31
N HIS A 101 1.71 -12.83 17.10
CA HIS A 101 2.31 -11.70 16.41
C HIS A 101 3.66 -11.31 17.02
N ARG A 102 3.76 -11.20 18.35
CA ARG A 102 5.01 -10.88 19.06
C ARG A 102 6.13 -11.89 18.77
N VAL A 103 5.81 -13.19 18.77
CA VAL A 103 6.79 -14.25 18.50
C VAL A 103 7.31 -14.15 17.07
N PHE A 104 6.42 -14.03 16.09
CA PHE A 104 6.82 -13.93 14.67
C PHE A 104 7.56 -12.62 14.37
N ARG A 105 7.13 -11.49 14.94
CA ARG A 105 7.78 -10.20 14.76
C ARG A 105 9.22 -10.21 15.28
N ALA A 106 9.49 -10.93 16.36
CA ALA A 106 10.83 -11.02 16.95
C ALA A 106 11.87 -11.66 16.01
N ILE A 107 11.46 -12.54 15.09
CA ILE A 107 12.35 -13.23 14.13
C ILE A 107 13.07 -12.21 13.24
N GLY A 108 12.35 -11.25 12.68
CA GLY A 108 12.91 -10.24 11.76
C GLY A 108 13.36 -8.94 12.43
N ALA A 109 13.03 -8.72 13.70
CA ALA A 109 13.22 -7.43 14.38
C ALA A 109 14.67 -6.94 14.38
N ALA A 110 15.65 -7.85 14.40
CA ALA A 110 17.07 -7.49 14.38
C ALA A 110 17.50 -6.78 13.09
N TRP A 111 16.91 -7.14 11.95
CA TRP A 111 17.22 -6.55 10.63
C TRP A 111 16.77 -5.09 10.52
N PHE A 112 15.76 -4.70 11.30
CA PHE A 112 15.22 -3.33 11.31
C PHE A 112 15.77 -2.47 12.46
N ARG A 113 16.77 -2.95 13.21
CA ARG A 113 17.42 -2.15 14.27
C ARG A 113 18.21 -0.98 13.65
N PRO A 114 18.37 0.16 14.36
CA PRO A 114 19.06 1.33 13.82
C PRO A 114 20.46 1.04 13.24
N LYS A 115 21.23 0.13 13.85
CA LYS A 115 22.54 -0.27 13.34
C LYS A 115 22.46 -0.99 11.99
N ALA A 116 21.55 -1.95 11.86
CA ALA A 116 21.33 -2.69 10.61
C ALA A 116 20.79 -1.77 9.50
N MET A 117 19.85 -0.88 9.85
CA MET A 117 19.32 0.12 8.92
C MET A 117 20.40 1.08 8.42
N ARG A 118 21.34 1.52 9.26
CA ARG A 118 22.48 2.35 8.83
C ARG A 118 23.40 1.62 7.86
N ALA A 119 23.68 0.35 8.08
CA ALA A 119 24.47 -0.45 7.14
C ALA A 119 23.74 -0.61 5.80
N MET A 120 22.44 -0.87 5.82
CA MET A 120 21.62 -1.00 4.63
C MET A 120 21.46 0.33 3.87
N LYS A 121 21.49 1.48 4.57
CA LYS A 121 21.44 2.81 3.93
C LYS A 121 22.52 2.99 2.87
N VAL A 122 23.74 2.49 3.10
CA VAL A 122 24.85 2.60 2.13
C VAL A 122 24.44 1.96 0.80
N ARG A 123 23.92 0.73 0.85
CA ARG A 123 23.44 0.02 -0.33
C ARG A 123 22.23 0.71 -0.98
N ILE A 124 21.31 1.23 -0.18
CA ILE A 124 20.14 1.98 -0.66
C ILE A 124 20.58 3.25 -1.41
N ASP A 125 21.58 3.99 -0.90
CA ASP A 125 22.10 5.20 -1.53
C ASP A 125 22.81 4.88 -2.86
N GLU A 126 23.58 3.79 -2.92
CA GLU A 126 24.20 3.30 -4.16
C GLU A 126 23.15 2.92 -5.21
N LEU A 127 22.11 2.18 -4.79
CA LEU A 127 20.99 1.83 -5.66
C LEU A 127 20.29 3.09 -6.18
N ALA A 128 19.95 4.03 -5.29
CA ALA A 128 19.29 5.27 -5.66
C ALA A 128 20.13 6.05 -6.69
N LYS A 129 21.44 6.19 -6.46
CA LYS A 129 22.36 6.84 -7.40
C LYS A 129 22.34 6.14 -8.76
N SER A 130 22.44 4.81 -8.79
CA SER A 130 22.42 4.04 -10.05
C SER A 130 21.11 4.23 -10.85
N TYR A 131 19.97 4.33 -10.17
CA TYR A 131 18.68 4.59 -10.81
C TYR A 131 18.59 6.02 -11.36
N LEU A 132 19.11 7.01 -10.64
CA LEU A 132 19.18 8.39 -11.11
C LEU A 132 20.15 8.52 -12.29
N ASP A 133 21.33 7.91 -12.23
CA ASP A 133 22.30 7.91 -13.32
C ASP A 133 21.67 7.30 -14.59
N ARG A 134 20.98 6.16 -14.48
CA ARG A 134 20.24 5.54 -15.59
C ARG A 134 19.13 6.43 -16.13
N MET A 135 18.36 7.07 -15.25
CA MET A 135 17.28 7.98 -15.63
C MET A 135 17.83 9.18 -16.41
N THR A 136 18.92 9.79 -15.94
CA THR A 136 19.54 10.95 -16.62
C THR A 136 20.17 10.59 -17.97
N ALA A 137 20.59 9.33 -18.16
CA ALA A 137 21.14 8.85 -19.43
C ALA A 137 20.08 8.65 -20.53
N VAL A 138 18.79 8.47 -20.17
CA VAL A 138 17.70 8.27 -21.15
C VAL A 138 17.37 9.57 -21.88
N GLY A 139 17.47 10.72 -21.20
CA GLY A 139 17.17 12.04 -21.76
C GLY A 139 16.37 12.94 -20.82
N PRO A 140 15.83 14.06 -21.32
CA PRO A 140 15.11 15.04 -20.50
C PRO A 140 13.72 14.56 -20.04
N GLU A 141 13.19 13.51 -20.67
CA GLU A 141 11.88 12.93 -20.37
C GLU A 141 11.99 11.43 -20.11
N CYS A 142 11.29 10.95 -19.09
CA CYS A 142 11.22 9.53 -18.75
C CYS A 142 9.87 9.15 -18.14
N ASP A 143 9.47 7.88 -18.30
CA ASP A 143 8.39 7.29 -17.52
C ASP A 143 8.96 6.87 -16.15
N PHE A 144 8.90 7.78 -15.18
CA PHE A 144 9.48 7.57 -13.85
C PHE A 144 8.94 6.31 -13.16
N VAL A 145 7.66 5.98 -13.39
CA VAL A 145 7.05 4.79 -12.81
C VAL A 145 7.73 3.54 -13.33
N GLN A 146 7.79 3.39 -14.66
CA GLN A 146 8.35 2.19 -15.30
C GLN A 146 9.87 2.09 -15.15
N GLN A 147 10.57 3.23 -15.13
CA GLN A 147 12.03 3.25 -15.12
C GLN A 147 12.62 3.21 -13.70
N VAL A 148 11.92 3.76 -12.70
CA VAL A 148 12.43 3.89 -11.32
C VAL A 148 11.47 3.28 -10.30
N ALA A 149 10.25 3.81 -10.17
CA ALA A 149 9.41 3.58 -8.99
C ALA A 149 9.00 2.12 -8.79
N VAL A 150 8.74 1.36 -9.86
CA VAL A 150 8.35 -0.05 -9.74
C VAL A 150 9.54 -0.98 -9.43
N ASN A 151 10.75 -0.60 -9.85
CA ASN A 151 11.91 -1.47 -9.77
C ASN A 151 12.74 -1.23 -8.50
N TYR A 152 12.93 0.03 -8.12
CA TYR A 152 13.80 0.42 -7.02
C TYR A 152 13.40 -0.21 -5.66
N PRO A 153 12.12 -0.17 -5.22
CA PRO A 153 11.72 -0.79 -3.96
C PRO A 153 11.95 -2.31 -3.94
N LEU A 154 11.79 -2.98 -5.08
CA LEU A 154 12.04 -4.41 -5.19
C LEU A 154 13.52 -4.74 -4.99
N TYR A 155 14.45 -3.97 -5.57
CA TYR A 155 15.89 -4.15 -5.31
C TYR A 155 16.26 -3.91 -3.85
N VAL A 156 15.61 -2.93 -3.18
CA VAL A 156 15.83 -2.69 -1.75
C VAL A 156 15.38 -3.90 -0.93
N ILE A 157 14.21 -4.47 -1.22
CA ILE A 157 13.71 -5.68 -0.55
C ILE A 157 14.62 -6.88 -0.82
N MET A 158 15.06 -7.07 -2.07
CA MET A 158 16.01 -8.14 -2.42
C MET A 158 17.33 -8.00 -1.66
N SER A 159 17.86 -6.78 -1.55
CA SER A 159 19.08 -6.49 -0.78
C SER A 159 18.90 -6.80 0.71
N LEU A 160 17.73 -6.47 1.27
CA LEU A 160 17.38 -6.80 2.65
C LEU A 160 17.31 -8.33 2.88
N LEU A 161 16.78 -9.07 1.90
CA LEU A 161 16.67 -10.53 1.95
C LEU A 161 17.95 -11.27 1.56
N GLY A 162 19.00 -10.55 1.14
CA GLY A 162 20.25 -11.14 0.67
C GLY A 162 20.13 -11.89 -0.65
N LEU A 163 19.15 -11.55 -1.49
CA LEU A 163 18.93 -12.16 -2.79
C LEU A 163 19.89 -11.60 -3.85
N PRO A 164 20.41 -12.42 -4.76
CA PRO A 164 21.27 -11.96 -5.84
C PRO A 164 20.48 -11.13 -6.86
N GLU A 165 21.13 -10.13 -7.47
CA GLU A 165 20.49 -9.27 -8.48
C GLU A 165 19.97 -10.06 -9.70
N ALA A 166 20.60 -11.20 -10.02
CA ALA A 166 20.17 -12.08 -11.11
C ALA A 166 18.73 -12.59 -10.96
N ASP A 167 18.22 -12.68 -9.73
CA ASP A 167 16.85 -13.12 -9.45
C ASP A 167 15.80 -12.02 -9.64
N PHE A 168 16.20 -10.79 -9.97
CA PHE A 168 15.29 -9.63 -10.01
C PHE A 168 14.09 -9.87 -10.91
N GLY A 169 14.29 -10.37 -12.13
CA GLY A 169 13.19 -10.62 -13.08
C GLY A 169 12.17 -11.61 -12.51
N ARG A 170 12.65 -12.69 -11.88
CA ARG A 170 11.78 -13.68 -11.24
C ARG A 170 11.01 -13.09 -10.06
N MET A 171 11.70 -12.34 -9.20
CA MET A 171 11.09 -11.69 -8.04
C MET A 171 10.03 -10.65 -8.46
N LEU A 172 10.28 -9.93 -9.56
CA LEU A 172 9.32 -8.97 -10.11
C LEU A 172 8.03 -9.67 -10.56
N THR A 173 8.14 -10.77 -11.32
CA THR A 173 6.98 -11.55 -11.74
C THR A 173 6.18 -12.08 -10.54
N LEU A 174 6.86 -12.74 -9.59
CA LEU A 174 6.19 -13.33 -8.42
C LEU A 174 5.49 -12.27 -7.55
N THR A 175 6.11 -11.12 -7.34
CA THR A 175 5.51 -10.03 -6.54
C THR A 175 4.34 -9.38 -7.25
N GLN A 176 4.43 -9.18 -8.58
CA GLN A 176 3.31 -8.66 -9.37
C GLN A 176 2.12 -9.62 -9.37
N GLU A 177 2.35 -10.93 -9.49
CA GLU A 177 1.28 -11.95 -9.44
C GLU A 177 0.58 -11.96 -8.08
N LEU A 178 1.33 -11.85 -6.99
CA LEU A 178 0.79 -11.80 -5.63
C LEU A 178 -0.20 -10.63 -5.44
N PHE A 179 0.11 -9.44 -5.97
CA PHE A 179 -0.76 -8.26 -5.86
C PHE A 179 -1.84 -8.21 -6.96
N SER A 180 -1.58 -8.77 -8.14
CA SER A 180 -2.53 -8.79 -9.26
C SER A 180 -3.66 -9.81 -9.03
N ALA A 181 -3.43 -10.87 -8.26
CA ALA A 181 -4.47 -11.82 -7.84
C ALA A 181 -5.58 -11.13 -7.02
N ALA A 182 -5.26 -10.06 -6.29
CA ALA A 182 -6.26 -9.23 -5.59
C ALA A 182 -7.06 -8.33 -6.56
N THR A 183 -6.57 -8.09 -7.77
CA THR A 183 -7.19 -7.21 -8.79
C THR A 183 -8.05 -7.99 -9.80
N THR A 184 -7.75 -9.27 -10.03
CA THR A 184 -8.40 -10.08 -11.08
C THR A 184 -9.83 -10.49 -10.74
N ALA A 185 -10.26 -10.33 -9.50
CA ALA A 185 -11.67 -10.53 -9.12
C ALA A 185 -12.62 -9.45 -9.68
N ASN A 186 -12.13 -8.37 -10.31
CA ASN A 186 -12.99 -7.28 -10.76
C ASN A 186 -12.63 -6.61 -12.09
N THR A 187 -12.05 -7.33 -13.07
CA THR A 187 -11.77 -6.74 -14.39
C THR A 187 -12.34 -7.56 -15.55
N SER A 188 -13.64 -7.37 -15.84
CA SER A 188 -14.19 -7.49 -17.20
C SER A 188 -14.31 -6.12 -17.91
N ALA A 189 -13.63 -5.09 -17.41
CA ALA A 189 -13.59 -3.78 -18.07
C ALA A 189 -12.31 -3.66 -18.92
N ALA A 190 -12.50 -3.48 -20.22
CA ALA A 190 -11.46 -3.31 -21.22
C ALA A 190 -10.43 -2.24 -20.81
N ARG A 191 -9.15 -2.57 -21.01
CA ARG A 191 -8.00 -1.67 -20.77
C ARG A 191 -8.15 -0.41 -21.64
N PRO A 192 -8.32 0.80 -21.07
CA PRO A 192 -8.33 2.01 -21.87
C PRO A 192 -6.95 2.21 -22.51
N THR A 193 -6.94 2.63 -23.77
CA THR A 193 -5.72 3.03 -24.48
C THR A 193 -5.00 4.13 -23.71
N ARG A 194 -3.68 3.95 -23.52
CA ARG A 194 -2.77 4.89 -22.85
C ARG A 194 -2.76 6.22 -23.61
N THR A 195 -3.51 7.21 -23.15
CA THR A 195 -3.28 8.62 -23.50
C THR A 195 -2.19 9.15 -22.58
N SER A 196 -1.19 9.83 -23.15
CA SER A 196 -0.02 10.36 -22.47
C SER A 196 -0.40 11.17 -21.21
N CYS A 197 0.21 10.82 -20.08
CA CYS A 197 0.11 11.63 -18.87
C CYS A 197 0.95 12.90 -19.07
N PRO A 198 0.39 14.13 -18.96
CA PRO A 198 1.11 15.36 -19.26
C PRO A 198 2.05 15.82 -18.13
N ARG A 199 2.25 15.02 -17.08
CA ARG A 199 3.16 15.34 -15.96
C ARG A 199 4.47 14.56 -16.09
N CYS A 200 5.19 14.80 -17.19
CA CYS A 200 6.62 14.50 -17.25
C CYS A 200 7.33 15.43 -16.25
N TRP A 201 7.97 14.85 -15.24
CA TRP A 201 8.86 15.59 -14.35
C TRP A 201 10.08 16.02 -15.15
N THR A 202 10.18 17.32 -15.47
CA THR A 202 11.38 17.88 -16.10
C THR A 202 12.42 18.14 -15.01
N CYS A 203 13.56 17.46 -15.09
CA CYS A 203 14.70 17.75 -14.24
C CYS A 203 15.41 19.00 -14.78
N SER A 204 15.10 20.19 -14.26
CA SER A 204 15.78 21.42 -14.65
C SER A 204 17.21 21.44 -14.10
N SER A 205 18.19 21.21 -14.96
CA SER A 205 19.61 21.38 -14.67
C SER A 205 19.96 22.88 -14.64
N THR A 206 19.87 23.51 -13.48
CA THR A 206 20.53 24.81 -13.28
C THR A 206 21.92 24.56 -12.68
N SER A 207 22.86 24.30 -13.58
CA SER A 207 24.29 24.50 -13.32
C SER A 207 24.55 26.00 -13.24
N THR A 208 25.01 26.52 -12.11
CA THR A 208 25.73 27.78 -12.08
C THR A 208 26.86 27.68 -11.06
N ARG A 209 28.03 28.15 -11.50
CA ARG A 209 29.33 28.14 -10.84
C ARG A 209 29.36 28.87 -9.51
#